data_AF-A0A1Y0IAW2-F1
#
_entry.id   AF-A0A1Y0IAW2-F1
#
_cell.length_a   1.000
_cell.length_b   1.000
_cell.length_c   1.000
_cell.angle_alpha   90.00
_cell.angle_beta   90.00
_cell.angle_gamma   90.00
#
_symmetry.space_group_name_H-M   'P 1'
#
loop_
_entity.id
_entity.type
_entity.pdbx_description
1 polymer ?
#
loop_
_entity_poly.entity_id
_entity_poly.type
_entity_poly.pdbx_seq_one_letter_code
_entity_poly.pdbx_strand_id
1 'polypeptide(L)'
;MITLYQYEISPFCDKVRRVLKYKGLEYKIEEISLLDTISGRLKKISDTGKVPSIEVDGRRITDSTEIAHYLEAHYPTPPLIPEDKREQALVHVFEDWADEALYFYEMQLRFIVKENAQKWIPKVAKNDPDFVKWIAPLAVPAAMAKVTKAQGVGRKSITTIKSELDTHFNSLNNWLENSEWLVGDKITLADISVFVQLYCLVGTEEGKAIMEQYPRVQDWMNRVSEATE
;
A
#
# COMPACT_ATOMS: atom_id res chain seq x y z
N MET A 1 23.48 -6.48 0.20
CA MET A 1 22.34 -6.81 1.10
C MET A 1 21.41 -5.61 1.14
N ILE A 2 20.13 -5.82 0.88
CA ILE A 2 19.13 -4.74 0.82
C ILE A 2 18.64 -4.43 2.25
N THR A 3 18.54 -3.16 2.60
CA THR A 3 17.90 -2.69 3.86
C THR A 3 16.62 -1.96 3.51
N LEU A 4 15.47 -2.44 3.97
CA LEU A 4 14.17 -1.79 3.82
C LEU A 4 13.81 -0.99 5.08
N TYR A 5 13.73 0.33 4.94
CA TYR A 5 13.18 1.23 5.95
C TYR A 5 11.67 1.33 5.76
N GLN A 6 10.90 0.89 6.75
CA GLN A 6 9.44 0.78 6.61
C GLN A 6 8.66 1.21 7.84
N TYR A 7 7.36 1.45 7.60
CA TYR A 7 6.32 1.22 8.58
C TYR A 7 5.61 -0.08 8.22
N GLU A 8 5.61 -1.08 9.11
CA GLU A 8 5.01 -2.40 8.85
C GLU A 8 3.57 -2.32 8.27
N ILE A 9 2.81 -1.35 8.77
CA ILE A 9 1.39 -1.11 8.48
C ILE A 9 1.10 -0.37 7.16
N SER A 10 2.14 0.17 6.51
CA SER A 10 2.02 0.98 5.29
C SER A 10 1.82 0.10 4.05
N PRO A 11 0.80 0.36 3.20
CA PRO A 11 0.61 -0.40 1.96
C PRO A 11 1.80 -0.26 1.00
N PHE A 12 2.41 0.92 0.91
CA PHE A 12 3.60 1.15 0.09
C PHE A 12 4.81 0.35 0.55
N CYS A 13 4.97 0.15 1.86
CA CYS A 13 6.01 -0.72 2.39
C CYS A 13 5.71 -2.19 2.07
N ASP A 14 4.43 -2.59 2.14
CA ASP A 14 4.01 -3.94 1.75
C ASP A 14 4.25 -4.21 0.27
N LYS A 15 4.03 -3.22 -0.61
CA LYS A 15 4.34 -3.28 -2.04
C LYS A 15 5.81 -3.63 -2.25
N VAL A 16 6.72 -2.92 -1.58
CA VAL A 16 8.17 -3.20 -1.68
C VAL A 16 8.53 -4.57 -1.12
N ARG A 17 7.96 -4.98 0.03
CA ARG A 17 8.19 -6.32 0.58
C ARG A 17 7.76 -7.42 -0.39
N ARG A 18 6.60 -7.29 -1.01
CA ARG A 18 6.06 -8.26 -1.98
C ARG A 18 6.91 -8.31 -3.24
N VAL A 19 7.37 -7.17 -3.76
CA VAL A 19 8.33 -7.12 -4.87
C VAL A 19 9.63 -7.85 -4.51
N LEU A 20 10.21 -7.58 -3.35
CA LEU A 20 11.44 -8.24 -2.89
C LEU A 20 11.26 -9.75 -2.75
N LYS A 21 10.15 -10.19 -2.13
CA LYS A 21 9.80 -11.60 -1.95
C LYS A 21 9.58 -12.32 -3.28
N TYR A 22 8.77 -11.73 -4.17
CA TYR A 22 8.50 -12.28 -5.51
C TYR A 22 9.81 -12.48 -6.30
N LYS A 23 10.74 -11.54 -6.16
CA LYS A 23 12.06 -11.60 -6.80
C LYS A 23 13.07 -12.51 -6.10
N GLY A 24 12.71 -13.12 -4.96
CA GLY A 24 13.61 -13.96 -4.16
C GLY A 24 14.82 -13.20 -3.60
N LEU A 25 14.68 -11.89 -3.36
CA LEU A 25 15.78 -11.04 -2.90
C LEU A 25 15.85 -11.05 -1.37
N GLU A 26 17.03 -11.32 -0.82
CA GLU A 26 17.28 -11.20 0.61
C GLU A 26 17.37 -9.73 1.05
N TYR A 27 16.63 -9.40 2.11
CA TYR A 27 16.62 -8.07 2.70
C TYR A 27 16.48 -8.14 4.21
N LYS A 28 16.91 -7.07 4.88
CA LYS A 28 16.61 -6.81 6.30
C LYS A 28 15.65 -5.64 6.44
N ILE A 29 14.88 -5.63 7.52
CA ILE A 29 13.93 -4.57 7.84
C ILE A 29 14.54 -3.65 8.92
N GLU A 30 14.47 -2.34 8.70
CA GLU A 30 14.61 -1.31 9.73
C GLU A 30 13.23 -0.65 9.93
N GLU A 31 12.60 -0.93 11.07
CA GLU A 31 11.33 -0.30 11.43
C GLU A 31 11.56 1.16 11.79
N ILE A 32 10.81 2.04 11.13
CA ILE A 32 10.67 3.44 11.50
C ILE A 32 9.58 3.54 12.57
N SER A 33 9.80 4.42 13.55
CA SER A 33 8.81 4.75 14.58
C SER A 33 8.16 6.11 14.30
N LEU A 34 6.98 6.38 14.87
CA LEU A 34 6.36 7.71 14.75
C LEU A 34 7.29 8.82 15.27
N LEU A 35 8.05 8.54 16.32
CA LEU A 35 9.05 9.44 16.86
C LEU A 35 10.14 9.77 15.82
N ASP A 36 10.57 8.81 15.00
CA ASP A 36 11.55 9.06 13.94
C ASP A 36 10.98 10.00 12.86
N THR A 37 9.69 9.91 12.55
CA THR A 37 9.01 10.89 11.67
C THR A 37 8.95 12.26 12.32
N ILE A 38 8.49 12.37 13.57
CA ILE A 38 8.24 13.66 14.23
C ILE A 38 9.56 14.37 14.59
N SER A 39 10.61 13.62 14.95
CA SER A 39 11.95 14.15 15.25
C SER A 39 12.74 14.54 14.00
N GLY A 40 12.26 14.18 12.81
CA GLY A 40 12.95 14.44 11.54
C GLY A 40 14.07 13.46 11.22
N ARG A 41 14.30 12.39 12.01
CA ARG A 41 15.24 11.31 11.64
C ARG A 41 14.86 10.69 10.31
N LEU A 42 13.55 10.52 10.03
CA LEU A 42 13.10 10.00 8.75
C LEU A 42 13.58 10.84 7.55
N LYS A 43 13.77 12.15 7.70
CA LYS A 43 14.32 13.00 6.62
C LYS A 43 15.82 12.79 6.36
N LYS A 44 16.54 12.18 7.30
CA LYS A 44 17.93 11.72 7.10
C LYS A 44 17.98 10.36 6.42
N ILE A 45 16.85 9.64 6.44
CA ILE A 45 16.68 8.36 5.78
C ILE A 45 16.15 8.63 4.38
N SER A 46 14.96 9.19 4.24
CA SER A 46 14.32 9.47 2.96
C SER A 46 14.26 10.97 2.67
N ASP A 47 14.69 11.39 1.48
CA ASP A 47 14.68 12.80 1.05
C ASP A 47 13.26 13.39 1.03
N THR A 48 12.24 12.56 0.77
CA THR A 48 10.83 12.97 0.81
C THR A 48 10.26 12.98 2.23
N GLY A 49 11.00 12.46 3.21
CA GLY A 49 10.51 12.27 4.58
C GLY A 49 9.40 11.22 4.69
N LYS A 50 9.33 10.28 3.73
CA LYS A 50 8.35 9.19 3.69
C LYS A 50 9.03 7.83 3.54
N VAL A 51 8.36 6.79 4.02
CA VAL A 51 8.68 5.38 3.73
C VAL A 51 7.77 4.87 2.61
N PRO A 52 8.15 3.80 1.86
CA PRO A 52 9.39 3.03 2.00
C PRO A 52 10.63 3.77 1.49
N SER A 53 11.79 3.34 2.00
CA SER A 53 13.09 3.60 1.39
C SER A 53 13.94 2.34 1.46
N ILE A 54 14.79 2.09 0.47
CA ILE A 54 15.80 1.03 0.54
C ILE A 54 17.22 1.58 0.49
N GLU A 55 18.13 0.91 1.18
CA GLU A 55 19.58 1.05 0.97
C GLU A 55 20.13 -0.22 0.32
N VAL A 56 20.78 -0.05 -0.83
CA VAL A 56 21.32 -1.13 -1.67
C VAL A 56 22.59 -0.62 -2.34
N ASP A 57 23.69 -1.38 -2.25
CA ASP A 57 24.99 -1.04 -2.85
C ASP A 57 25.50 0.38 -2.53
N GLY A 58 25.28 0.82 -1.28
CA GLY A 58 25.67 2.15 -0.80
C GLY A 58 24.82 3.30 -1.36
N ARG A 59 23.75 2.99 -2.09
CA ARG A 59 22.77 3.95 -2.62
C ARG A 59 21.48 3.86 -1.84
N ARG A 60 20.80 5.00 -1.74
CA ARG A 60 19.46 5.06 -1.18
C ARG A 60 18.44 5.38 -2.25
N ILE A 61 17.33 4.66 -2.19
CA ILE A 61 16.22 4.79 -3.13
C ILE A 61 14.97 4.98 -2.29
N THR A 62 14.14 5.94 -2.68
CA THR A 62 12.92 6.34 -1.98
C THR A 62 11.77 6.31 -2.97
N ASP A 63 10.54 6.24 -2.46
CA ASP A 63 9.32 6.04 -3.23
C ASP A 63 9.11 4.59 -3.67
N SER A 64 7.93 4.02 -3.41
CA SER A 64 7.66 2.61 -3.68
C SER A 64 7.72 2.26 -5.16
N THR A 65 7.35 3.19 -6.04
CA THR A 65 7.34 2.99 -7.49
C THR A 65 8.77 3.03 -8.02
N GLU A 66 9.56 4.03 -7.62
CA GLU A 66 10.99 4.11 -7.96
C GLU A 66 11.77 2.90 -7.44
N ILE A 67 11.46 2.42 -6.23
CA ILE A 67 12.06 1.20 -5.68
C ILE A 67 11.69 -0.01 -6.54
N ALA A 68 10.41 -0.19 -6.89
CA ALA A 68 9.98 -1.30 -7.71
C ALA A 68 10.65 -1.30 -9.09
N HIS A 69 10.73 -0.13 -9.75
CA HIS A 69 11.40 0.02 -11.04
C HIS A 69 12.92 -0.18 -10.95
N TYR A 70 13.57 0.29 -9.88
CA TYR A 70 14.98 -0.02 -9.65
C TYR A 70 15.21 -1.53 -9.54
N LEU A 71 14.40 -2.21 -8.73
CA LEU A 71 14.50 -3.65 -8.53
C LEU A 71 14.20 -4.42 -9.82
N GLU A 72 13.24 -3.96 -10.64
CA GLU A 72 12.97 -4.53 -11.95
C GLU A 72 14.18 -4.41 -12.89
N ALA A 73 14.82 -3.23 -12.94
CA ALA A 73 15.96 -2.98 -13.82
C ALA A 73 17.23 -3.76 -13.41
N HIS A 74 17.46 -3.95 -12.10
CA HIS A 74 18.67 -4.59 -11.58
C HIS A 74 18.50 -6.09 -11.30
N TYR A 75 17.26 -6.54 -11.09
CA TYR A 75 16.87 -7.92 -10.83
C TYR A 75 15.67 -8.29 -11.72
N PRO A 76 15.86 -8.40 -13.05
CA PRO A 76 14.75 -8.50 -14.01
C PRO A 76 14.00 -9.84 -13.99
N THR A 77 14.46 -10.82 -13.20
CA THR A 77 13.86 -12.15 -13.14
C THR A 77 13.47 -12.51 -11.71
N PRO A 78 12.23 -12.99 -11.47
CA PRO A 78 11.08 -12.94 -12.37
C PRO A 78 10.62 -11.49 -12.71
N PRO A 79 10.10 -11.24 -13.92
CA PRO A 79 9.67 -9.92 -14.35
C PRO A 79 8.33 -9.54 -13.69
N LEU A 80 8.19 -8.27 -13.31
CA LEU A 80 6.93 -7.68 -12.86
C LEU A 80 6.40 -6.64 -13.85
N ILE A 81 7.22 -6.24 -14.84
CA ILE A 81 6.85 -5.34 -15.91
C ILE A 81 6.94 -6.10 -17.24
N PRO A 82 5.83 -6.27 -17.98
CA PRO A 82 5.84 -6.97 -19.27
C PRO A 82 6.72 -6.28 -20.32
N GLU A 83 7.13 -7.00 -21.37
CA GLU A 83 7.90 -6.42 -22.48
C GLU A 83 7.02 -5.55 -23.39
N ASP A 84 5.75 -5.95 -23.59
CA ASP A 84 4.81 -5.24 -24.44
C ASP A 84 4.53 -3.82 -23.92
N LYS A 85 4.56 -2.85 -24.85
CA LYS A 85 4.46 -1.42 -24.49
C LYS A 85 3.06 -1.00 -24.08
N ARG A 86 2.01 -1.68 -24.54
CA ARG A 86 0.64 -1.39 -24.11
C ARG A 86 0.40 -1.98 -22.72
N GLU A 87 0.90 -3.17 -22.47
CA GLU A 87 0.85 -3.78 -21.14
C GLU A 87 1.64 -2.95 -20.10
N GLN A 88 2.84 -2.46 -20.43
CA GLN A 88 3.58 -1.53 -19.58
C GLN A 88 2.76 -0.28 -19.23
N ALA A 89 2.04 0.29 -20.21
CA ALA A 89 1.18 1.44 -19.97
C ALA A 89 -0.01 1.09 -19.06
N LEU A 90 -0.60 -0.10 -19.21
CA LEU A 90 -1.67 -0.56 -18.34
C LEU A 90 -1.16 -0.81 -16.90
N VAL A 91 0.04 -1.36 -16.74
CA VAL A 91 0.65 -1.53 -15.41
C VAL A 91 0.75 -0.18 -14.69
N HIS A 92 1.25 0.84 -15.39
CA HIS A 92 1.32 2.19 -14.85
C HIS A 92 -0.05 2.74 -14.47
N VAL A 93 -1.08 2.56 -15.30
CA VAL A 93 -2.45 3.04 -15.00
C VAL A 93 -3.03 2.39 -13.75
N PHE A 94 -2.85 1.08 -13.57
CA PHE A 94 -3.33 0.38 -12.38
C PHE A 94 -2.55 0.77 -11.12
N GLU A 95 -1.23 0.92 -11.23
CA GLU A 95 -0.38 1.37 -10.15
C GLU A 95 -0.75 2.80 -9.71
N ASP A 96 -0.89 3.73 -10.66
CA ASP A 96 -1.29 5.12 -10.38
C ASP A 96 -2.68 5.18 -9.75
N TRP A 97 -3.65 4.41 -10.26
CA TRP A 97 -4.98 4.31 -9.64
C TRP A 97 -4.90 3.80 -8.19
N ALA A 98 -4.07 2.81 -7.92
CA ALA A 98 -3.89 2.29 -6.57
C ALA A 98 -3.28 3.34 -5.63
N ASP A 99 -2.18 3.94 -6.07
CA ASP A 99 -1.35 4.83 -5.25
C ASP A 99 -1.99 6.21 -5.04
N GLU A 100 -2.72 6.72 -6.03
CA GLU A 100 -3.30 8.07 -6.03
C GLU A 100 -4.82 8.13 -5.74
N ALA A 101 -5.54 7.01 -5.85
CA ALA A 101 -6.96 6.95 -5.51
C ALA A 101 -7.26 6.02 -4.31
N LEU A 102 -6.97 4.72 -4.43
CA LEU A 102 -7.37 3.73 -3.43
C LEU A 102 -6.74 3.99 -2.05
N TYR A 103 -5.50 4.47 -2.03
CA TYR A 103 -4.78 4.85 -0.82
C TYR A 103 -5.55 5.82 0.09
N PHE A 104 -6.25 6.80 -0.49
CA PHE A 104 -6.96 7.79 0.33
C PHE A 104 -8.24 7.24 0.96
N TYR A 105 -8.87 6.23 0.34
CA TYR A 105 -10.00 5.54 0.95
C TYR A 105 -9.56 4.67 2.13
N GLU A 106 -8.47 3.92 1.99
CA GLU A 106 -7.98 3.07 3.08
C GLU A 106 -7.49 3.90 4.27
N MET A 107 -6.78 5.00 4.01
CA MET A 107 -6.36 5.94 5.04
C MET A 107 -7.56 6.56 5.79
N GLN A 108 -8.60 6.97 5.05
CA GLN A 108 -9.82 7.52 5.62
C GLN A 108 -10.53 6.50 6.52
N LEU A 109 -10.69 5.26 6.06
CA LEU A 109 -11.41 4.24 6.81
C LEU A 109 -10.60 3.73 8.01
N ARG A 110 -9.29 3.50 7.86
CA ARG A 110 -8.46 2.92 8.93
C ARG A 110 -8.19 3.85 10.09
N PHE A 111 -7.97 5.14 9.82
CA PHE A 111 -7.44 6.06 10.82
C PHE A 111 -8.44 7.09 11.32
N ILE A 112 -9.64 7.19 10.72
CA ILE A 112 -10.63 8.21 11.08
C ILE A 112 -11.94 7.59 11.54
N VAL A 113 -12.41 6.48 10.94
CA VAL A 113 -13.54 5.73 11.49
C VAL A 113 -13.13 5.18 12.85
N LYS A 114 -13.92 5.48 13.88
CA LYS A 114 -13.53 5.31 15.29
C LYS A 114 -13.13 3.87 15.61
N GLU A 115 -13.94 2.91 15.19
CA GLU A 115 -13.78 1.49 15.46
C GLU A 115 -12.50 0.95 14.80
N ASN A 116 -12.26 1.35 13.54
CA ASN A 116 -11.04 1.00 12.81
C ASN A 116 -9.80 1.68 13.41
N ALA A 117 -9.89 2.96 13.78
CA ALA A 117 -8.79 3.72 14.35
C ALA A 117 -8.29 3.12 15.67
N GLN A 118 -9.22 2.64 16.52
CA GLN A 118 -8.90 1.91 17.75
C GLN A 118 -8.10 0.62 17.50
N LYS A 119 -8.34 -0.05 16.36
CA LYS A 119 -7.62 -1.25 15.93
C LYS A 119 -6.25 -0.94 15.32
N TRP A 120 -6.15 0.10 14.50
CA TRP A 120 -4.96 0.35 13.67
C TRP A 120 -3.92 1.27 14.32
N ILE A 121 -4.32 2.30 15.08
CA ILE A 121 -3.37 3.26 15.68
C ILE A 121 -2.37 2.60 16.65
N PRO A 122 -2.77 1.65 17.52
CA PRO A 122 -1.81 0.97 18.39
C PRO A 122 -0.71 0.23 17.61
N LYS A 123 -1.02 -0.26 16.40
CA LYS A 123 -0.04 -0.91 15.52
C LYS A 123 0.92 0.10 14.89
N VAL A 124 0.46 1.31 14.58
CA VAL A 124 1.33 2.40 14.09
C VAL A 124 2.39 2.75 15.14
N ALA A 125 1.98 2.91 16.40
CA ALA A 125 2.86 3.31 17.50
C ALA A 125 3.52 2.12 18.25
N LYS A 126 3.48 0.92 17.68
CA LYS A 126 3.90 -0.33 18.36
C LYS A 126 5.33 -0.24 18.89
N ASN A 127 6.22 0.34 18.08
CA ASN A 127 7.65 0.45 18.35
C ASN A 127 8.04 1.77 19.04
N ASP A 128 7.06 2.60 19.40
CA ASP A 128 7.30 3.91 20.01
C ASP A 128 7.31 3.87 21.55
N PRO A 129 7.91 4.87 22.21
CA PRO A 129 7.80 5.07 23.66
C PRO A 129 6.35 5.33 24.13
N ASP A 130 6.07 5.06 25.39
CA ASP A 130 4.70 5.13 25.94
C ASP A 130 4.05 6.52 25.82
N PHE A 131 4.84 7.60 25.94
CA PHE A 131 4.30 8.95 25.76
C PHE A 131 3.80 9.20 24.33
N VAL A 132 4.44 8.59 23.31
CA VAL A 132 3.99 8.65 21.91
C VAL A 132 2.74 7.82 21.72
N LYS A 133 2.71 6.60 22.28
CA LYS A 133 1.51 5.74 22.26
C LYS A 133 0.30 6.42 22.89
N TRP A 134 0.51 7.21 23.95
CA TRP A 134 -0.55 7.97 24.61
C TRP A 134 -1.13 9.09 23.73
N ILE A 135 -0.30 9.81 22.97
CA ILE A 135 -0.77 10.90 22.08
C ILE A 135 -1.27 10.41 20.71
N ALA A 136 -0.82 9.24 20.25
CA ALA A 136 -1.10 8.74 18.89
C ALA A 136 -2.61 8.64 18.58
N PRO A 137 -3.50 8.17 19.48
CA PRO A 137 -4.95 8.14 19.25
C PRO A 137 -5.59 9.50 18.97
N LEU A 138 -4.95 10.60 19.35
CA LEU A 138 -5.42 11.96 19.07
C LEU A 138 -4.70 12.56 17.84
N ALA A 139 -3.38 12.41 17.79
CA ALA A 139 -2.55 13.03 16.76
C ALA A 139 -2.72 12.39 15.37
N VAL A 140 -2.77 11.04 15.31
CA VAL A 140 -2.86 10.31 14.03
C VAL A 140 -4.18 10.63 13.30
N PRO A 141 -5.38 10.52 13.90
CA PRO A 141 -6.62 10.86 13.21
C PRO A 141 -6.66 12.32 12.74
N ALA A 142 -6.14 13.25 13.55
CA ALA A 142 -6.10 14.67 13.19
C ALA A 142 -5.20 14.92 11.96
N ALA A 143 -4.01 14.27 11.92
CA ALA A 143 -3.10 14.35 10.79
C ALA A 143 -3.72 13.73 9.53
N MET A 144 -4.27 12.52 9.64
CA MET A 144 -4.90 11.82 8.51
C MET A 144 -6.12 12.59 7.99
N ALA A 145 -6.94 13.16 8.87
CA ALA A 145 -8.09 13.98 8.48
C ALA A 145 -7.68 15.23 7.70
N LYS A 146 -6.51 15.84 8.00
CA LYS A 146 -5.98 16.95 7.20
C LYS A 146 -5.63 16.49 5.79
N VAL A 147 -4.95 15.35 5.66
CA VAL A 147 -4.53 14.79 4.36
C VAL A 147 -5.74 14.38 3.52
N THR A 148 -6.65 13.58 4.07
CA THR A 148 -7.83 13.10 3.33
C THR A 148 -8.78 14.24 2.97
N LYS A 149 -8.93 15.27 3.82
CA LYS A 149 -9.70 16.47 3.46
C LYS A 149 -9.01 17.31 2.38
N ALA A 150 -7.69 17.41 2.38
CA ALA A 150 -6.96 18.12 1.33
C ALA A 150 -7.17 17.43 -0.03
N GLN A 151 -7.05 16.09 -0.07
CA GLN A 151 -7.26 15.29 -1.28
C GLN A 151 -8.72 15.27 -1.74
N GLY A 152 -9.69 15.22 -0.82
CA GLY A 152 -11.12 15.34 -1.13
C GLY A 152 -11.97 14.20 -0.58
N VAL A 153 -11.43 12.98 -0.47
CA VAL A 153 -12.12 11.82 0.12
C VAL A 153 -12.63 12.12 1.53
N GLY A 154 -11.83 12.81 2.35
CA GLY A 154 -12.21 13.17 3.72
C GLY A 154 -13.29 14.25 3.86
N ARG A 155 -13.77 14.81 2.73
CA ARG A 155 -14.93 15.72 2.70
C ARG A 155 -16.25 14.99 2.46
N LYS A 156 -16.19 13.71 2.06
CA LYS A 156 -17.35 12.89 1.72
C LYS A 156 -17.92 12.20 2.97
N SER A 157 -19.20 11.84 2.91
CA SER A 157 -19.81 10.99 3.92
C SER A 157 -19.29 9.55 3.82
N ILE A 158 -19.32 8.79 4.93
CA ILE A 158 -18.95 7.37 4.90
C ILE A 158 -19.85 6.57 3.94
N THR A 159 -21.14 6.90 3.84
CA THR A 159 -22.06 6.28 2.88
C THR A 159 -21.59 6.50 1.43
N THR A 160 -21.18 7.73 1.09
CA THR A 160 -20.64 8.04 -0.24
C THR A 160 -19.35 7.27 -0.50
N ILE A 161 -18.43 7.26 0.46
CA ILE A 161 -17.18 6.49 0.37
C ILE A 161 -17.45 5.01 0.12
N LYS A 162 -18.39 4.41 0.84
CA LYS A 162 -18.77 3.00 0.65
C LYS A 162 -19.34 2.74 -0.75
N SER A 163 -20.18 3.63 -1.27
CA SER A 163 -20.73 3.51 -2.63
C SER A 163 -19.65 3.63 -3.72
N GLU A 164 -18.66 4.51 -3.52
CA GLU A 164 -17.54 4.66 -4.45
C GLU A 164 -16.61 3.44 -4.39
N LEU A 165 -16.32 2.93 -3.19
CA LEU A 165 -15.58 1.68 -3.02
C LEU A 165 -16.30 0.50 -3.66
N ASP A 166 -17.62 0.37 -3.47
CA ASP A 166 -18.41 -0.66 -4.16
C ASP A 166 -18.24 -0.58 -5.69
N THR A 167 -18.23 0.63 -6.24
CA THR A 167 -17.96 0.85 -7.67
C THR A 167 -16.55 0.37 -8.06
N HIS A 168 -15.52 0.72 -7.27
CA HIS A 168 -14.14 0.27 -7.51
C HIS A 168 -14.02 -1.26 -7.48
N PHE A 169 -14.64 -1.92 -6.50
CA PHE A 169 -14.65 -3.38 -6.39
C PHE A 169 -15.41 -4.04 -7.55
N ASN A 170 -16.57 -3.50 -7.94
CA ASN A 170 -17.32 -3.99 -9.09
C ASN A 170 -16.53 -3.84 -10.40
N SER A 171 -15.87 -2.69 -10.62
CA SER A 171 -15.00 -2.49 -11.78
C SER A 171 -13.87 -3.51 -11.82
N LEU A 172 -13.21 -3.77 -10.70
CA LEU A 172 -12.16 -4.79 -10.60
C LEU A 172 -12.71 -6.20 -10.84
N ASN A 173 -13.87 -6.52 -10.27
CA ASN A 173 -14.53 -7.82 -10.43
C ASN A 173 -14.92 -8.09 -11.89
N ASN A 174 -15.38 -7.07 -12.62
CA ASN A 174 -15.70 -7.17 -14.04
C ASN A 174 -14.44 -7.28 -14.89
N TRP A 175 -13.37 -6.56 -14.54
CA TRP A 175 -12.07 -6.70 -15.20
C TRP A 175 -11.54 -8.14 -15.10
N LEU A 176 -11.67 -8.74 -13.91
CA LEU A 176 -11.23 -10.10 -13.60
C LEU A 176 -12.17 -11.20 -14.13
N GLU A 177 -13.22 -10.88 -14.90
CA GLU A 177 -14.15 -11.91 -15.41
C GLU A 177 -13.46 -12.90 -16.35
N ASN A 178 -12.52 -12.43 -17.17
CA ASN A 178 -11.82 -13.23 -18.18
C ASN A 178 -10.29 -13.12 -18.05
N SER A 179 -9.79 -12.76 -16.86
CA SER A 179 -8.36 -12.53 -16.64
C SER A 179 -7.95 -12.98 -15.24
N GLU A 180 -6.85 -13.72 -15.16
CA GLU A 180 -6.32 -14.19 -13.87
C GLU A 180 -5.54 -13.10 -13.13
N TRP A 181 -4.91 -12.20 -13.88
CA TRP A 181 -4.11 -11.05 -13.44
C TRP A 181 -4.62 -9.76 -14.06
N LEU A 182 -4.23 -8.61 -13.51
CA LEU A 182 -4.70 -7.31 -14.00
C LEU A 182 -4.14 -6.96 -15.38
N VAL A 183 -2.92 -7.39 -15.69
CA VAL A 183 -2.27 -7.13 -16.98
C VAL A 183 -1.52 -8.38 -17.44
N GLY A 184 -1.72 -8.77 -18.70
CA GLY A 184 -1.05 -9.92 -19.30
C GLY A 184 -1.52 -11.26 -18.72
N ASP A 185 -0.65 -12.28 -18.82
CA ASP A 185 -0.91 -13.67 -18.41
C ASP A 185 -0.19 -14.08 -17.12
N LYS A 186 0.51 -13.14 -16.48
CA LYS A 186 1.30 -13.35 -15.25
C LYS A 186 1.10 -12.19 -14.29
N ILE A 187 1.45 -12.40 -13.02
CA ILE A 187 1.47 -11.34 -12.03
C ILE A 187 2.40 -10.20 -12.45
N THR A 188 1.94 -8.97 -12.26
CA THR A 188 2.71 -7.74 -12.56
C THR A 188 2.75 -6.80 -11.37
N LEU A 189 3.47 -5.69 -11.50
CA LEU A 189 3.45 -4.61 -10.51
C LEU A 189 2.05 -4.01 -10.33
N ALA A 190 1.17 -4.09 -11.35
CA ALA A 190 -0.24 -3.69 -11.25
C ALA A 190 -0.94 -4.47 -10.15
N ASP A 191 -0.77 -5.79 -10.16
CA ASP A 191 -1.43 -6.69 -9.21
C ASP A 191 -0.99 -6.40 -7.78
N ILE A 192 0.33 -6.30 -7.57
CA ILE A 192 0.90 -6.00 -6.25
C ILE A 192 0.42 -4.64 -5.75
N SER A 193 0.42 -3.61 -6.59
CA SER A 193 0.06 -2.23 -6.20
C SER A 193 -1.41 -2.12 -5.82
N VAL A 194 -2.32 -2.68 -6.63
CA VAL A 194 -3.76 -2.70 -6.29
C VAL A 194 -4.01 -3.57 -5.05
N PHE A 195 -3.35 -4.73 -4.96
CA PHE A 195 -3.54 -5.67 -3.86
C PHE A 195 -3.24 -5.03 -2.50
N VAL A 196 -2.11 -4.32 -2.34
CA VAL A 196 -1.71 -3.81 -1.02
C VAL A 196 -2.67 -2.75 -0.49
N GLN A 197 -3.30 -1.97 -1.39
CA GLN A 197 -4.33 -1.01 -1.02
C GLN A 197 -5.63 -1.73 -0.63
N LEU A 198 -6.04 -2.73 -1.42
CA LEU A 198 -7.22 -3.55 -1.11
C LEU A 198 -7.05 -4.34 0.19
N TYR A 199 -5.85 -4.85 0.47
CA TYR A 199 -5.54 -5.55 1.71
C TYR A 199 -5.73 -4.62 2.93
N CYS A 200 -5.32 -3.36 2.82
CA CYS A 200 -5.56 -2.35 3.86
C CYS A 200 -7.05 -1.99 3.98
N LEU A 201 -7.79 -1.88 2.86
CA LEU A 201 -9.24 -1.64 2.84
C LEU A 201 -10.01 -2.79 3.51
N VAL A 202 -9.74 -4.03 3.11
CA VAL A 202 -10.38 -5.25 3.67
C VAL A 202 -10.03 -5.44 5.14
N GLY A 203 -8.95 -4.82 5.61
CA GLY A 203 -8.62 -4.70 7.02
C GLY A 203 -9.62 -3.88 7.85
N THR A 204 -10.56 -3.17 7.22
CA THR A 204 -11.65 -2.39 7.83
C THR A 204 -12.99 -3.12 7.72
N GLU A 205 -13.93 -2.82 8.63
CA GLU A 205 -15.26 -3.45 8.60
C GLU A 205 -16.01 -3.14 7.29
N GLU A 206 -15.88 -1.91 6.78
CA GLU A 206 -16.52 -1.48 5.53
C GLU A 206 -15.93 -2.20 4.31
N GLY A 207 -14.60 -2.21 4.19
CA GLY A 207 -13.93 -2.85 3.06
C GLY A 207 -14.15 -4.35 3.05
N LYS A 208 -14.17 -5.00 4.22
CA LYS A 208 -14.49 -6.42 4.35
C LYS A 208 -15.90 -6.75 3.84
N ALA A 209 -16.90 -6.01 4.31
CA ALA A 209 -18.30 -6.23 3.91
C ALA A 209 -18.55 -5.98 2.41
N ILE A 210 -17.80 -5.07 1.79
CA ILE A 210 -17.86 -4.86 0.33
C ILE A 210 -17.21 -6.06 -0.39
N MET A 211 -15.99 -6.43 0.00
CA MET A 211 -15.23 -7.52 -0.62
C MET A 211 -15.99 -8.86 -0.63
N GLU A 212 -16.75 -9.17 0.42
CA GLU A 212 -17.57 -10.40 0.54
C GLU A 212 -18.56 -10.58 -0.62
N GLN A 213 -18.94 -9.51 -1.33
CA GLN A 213 -19.85 -9.54 -2.48
C GLN A 213 -19.15 -9.87 -3.81
N TYR A 214 -17.81 -9.84 -3.86
CA TYR A 214 -17.03 -9.92 -5.09
C TYR A 214 -16.06 -11.12 -5.08
N PRO A 215 -16.54 -12.35 -5.35
CA PRO A 215 -15.73 -13.57 -5.23
C PRO A 215 -14.52 -13.59 -6.17
N ARG A 216 -14.59 -12.99 -7.37
CA ARG A 216 -13.43 -12.95 -8.27
C ARG A 216 -12.31 -12.08 -7.73
N VAL A 217 -12.66 -10.99 -7.03
CA VAL A 217 -11.69 -10.13 -6.35
C VAL A 217 -11.05 -10.88 -5.19
N GLN A 218 -11.83 -11.65 -4.42
CA GLN A 218 -11.31 -12.53 -3.37
C GLN A 218 -10.31 -13.55 -3.92
N ASP A 219 -10.69 -14.26 -4.97
CA ASP A 219 -9.84 -15.27 -5.59
C ASP A 219 -8.56 -14.65 -6.15
N TRP A 220 -8.65 -13.49 -6.79
CA TRP A 220 -7.48 -12.74 -7.26
C TRP A 220 -6.58 -12.28 -6.12
N MET A 221 -7.13 -11.75 -5.03
CA MET A 221 -6.34 -11.37 -3.86
C MET A 221 -5.60 -12.56 -3.26
N ASN A 222 -6.25 -13.72 -3.16
CA ASN A 222 -5.62 -14.94 -2.67
C ASN A 222 -4.44 -15.35 -3.57
N ARG A 223 -4.62 -15.33 -4.90
CA ARG A 223 -3.54 -15.62 -5.87
C ARG A 223 -2.36 -14.65 -5.73
N VAL A 224 -2.61 -13.35 -5.59
CA VAL A 224 -1.54 -12.36 -5.38
C VAL A 224 -0.80 -12.62 -4.08
N SER A 225 -1.52 -12.97 -3.00
CA SER A 225 -0.87 -13.29 -1.72
C SER A 225 0.03 -14.52 -1.84
N GLU A 226 -0.48 -15.62 -2.38
CA GLU A 226 0.28 -16.86 -2.59
C GLU A 226 1.52 -16.65 -3.45
N ALA A 227 1.42 -15.80 -4.47
CA ALA A 227 2.56 -15.49 -5.35
C ALA A 227 3.64 -14.62 -4.69
N THR A 228 3.33 -13.90 -3.60
CA THR A 228 4.21 -12.84 -3.06
C THR A 228 4.46 -12.92 -1.54
N GLU A 229 4.13 -14.05 -0.92
CA GLU A 229 4.34 -14.32 0.51
C GLU A 229 5.65 -15.02 0.86
#